data_AF-A0A9C9YY52-F1
#
_entry.id   AF-A0A9C9YY52-F1
#
_cell.length_a   1.000
_cell.length_b   1.000
_cell.length_c   1.000
_cell.angle_alpha   90.00
_cell.angle_beta   90.00
_cell.angle_gamma   90.00
#
_symmetry.space_group_name_H-M   'P 1'
#
loop_
_entity.id
_entity.type
_entity.pdbx_description
1 polymer ?
#
loop_
_entity_poly.entity_id
_entity_poly.type
_entity_poly.pdbx_seq_one_letter_code
_entity_poly.pdbx_strand_id
1 'polypeptide(L)'
;MAATVMLFARKAGLFDNLPNDSTPASLVDHLTDRLLFRRLETDDRETLIAFAAQGRALDDPLPARQLPLTAAGVAALMLASPYFQWQ
;
A
#
# COMPACT_ATOMS: atom_id res chain seq x y z
N MET A 1 8.69 12.02 9.61
CA MET A 1 8.59 11.82 8.14
C MET A 1 7.24 11.28 7.65
N ALA A 2 6.46 10.53 8.44
CA ALA A 2 5.17 9.98 8.00
C ALA A 2 4.07 11.03 7.65
N ALA A 3 4.09 12.21 8.28
CA ALA A 3 3.06 13.24 8.09
C ALA A 3 3.08 13.88 6.68
N THR A 4 4.25 14.03 6.07
CA THR A 4 4.40 14.63 4.73
C THR A 4 3.86 13.71 3.63
N VAL A 5 4.03 12.39 3.80
CA VAL A 5 3.52 11.39 2.86
C VAL A 5 1.99 11.34 2.88
N MET A 6 1.37 11.40 4.06
CA MET A 6 -0.09 11.44 4.18
C MET A 6 -0.71 12.67 3.50
N LEU A 7 -0.09 13.84 3.63
CA LEU A 7 -0.61 15.08 3.04
C LEU A 7 -0.56 15.05 1.50
N PHE A 8 0.51 14.50 0.93
CA PHE A 8 0.66 14.39 -0.52
C PHE A 8 -0.28 13.33 -1.11
N ALA A 9 -0.38 12.17 -0.47
CA ALA A 9 -1.24 11.07 -0.92
C ALA A 9 -2.74 11.41 -0.82
N ARG A 10 -3.16 12.21 0.18
CA ARG A 10 -4.54 12.73 0.27
C ARG A 10 -4.87 13.72 -0.85
N LYS A 11 -3.92 14.55 -1.28
CA LYS A 11 -4.12 15.51 -2.37
C LYS A 11 -4.12 14.83 -3.75
N ALA A 12 -3.41 13.71 -3.88
CA ALA A 12 -3.35 12.89 -5.10
C ALA A 12 -4.51 11.89 -5.25
N GLY A 13 -5.43 11.83 -4.28
CA GLY A 13 -6.51 10.85 -4.25
C GLY A 13 -6.00 9.40 -4.22
N LEU A 14 -4.83 9.17 -3.63
CA LEU A 14 -4.19 7.85 -3.58
C LEU A 14 -4.97 6.85 -2.71
N PHE A 15 -5.80 7.36 -1.81
CA PHE A 15 -6.59 6.58 -0.84
C PHE A 15 -8.10 6.75 -1.02
N ASP A 16 -8.56 7.58 -1.97
CA ASP A 16 -9.98 7.96 -2.09
C ASP A 16 -10.88 6.83 -2.65
N ASN A 17 -10.28 5.78 -3.24
CA ASN A 17 -11.01 4.64 -3.80
C ASN A 17 -10.67 3.30 -3.12
N LEU A 18 -10.10 3.33 -1.91
CA LEU A 18 -9.89 2.08 -1.16
C LEU A 18 -11.22 1.61 -0.58
N PRO A 19 -11.75 0.44 -0.99
CA PRO A 19 -12.97 -0.10 -0.40
C PRO A 19 -12.79 -0.32 1.11
N ASN A 20 -13.84 -0.09 1.90
CA ASN A 20 -13.78 -0.26 3.37
C ASN A 20 -13.46 -1.70 3.80
N ASP A 21 -13.64 -2.67 2.90
CA ASP A 21 -13.30 -4.08 3.09
C ASP A 21 -12.01 -4.49 2.34
N SER A 22 -11.09 -3.55 2.13
CA SER A 22 -9.82 -3.85 1.44
C SER A 22 -9.03 -4.89 2.22
N THR A 23 -8.78 -6.04 1.58
CA THR A 23 -7.80 -7.02 2.06
C THR A 23 -6.38 -6.47 1.87
N PRO A 24 -5.39 -6.96 2.63
CA PRO A 24 -3.97 -6.65 2.43
C PRO A 24 -3.52 -6.78 0.98
N ALA A 25 -3.97 -7.83 0.28
CA ALA A 25 -3.64 -8.06 -1.13
C ALA A 25 -4.20 -6.96 -2.04
N SER A 26 -5.49 -6.64 -1.89
CA SER A 26 -6.14 -5.59 -2.69
C SER A 26 -5.52 -4.20 -2.47
N LEU A 27 -5.10 -3.91 -1.24
CA LEU A 27 -4.42 -2.66 -0.90
C LEU A 27 -3.07 -2.55 -1.62
N VAL A 28 -2.25 -3.60 -1.55
CA VAL A 28 -0.93 -3.63 -2.21
C VAL A 28 -1.10 -3.49 -3.72
N ASP A 29 -2.02 -4.24 -4.33
CA ASP A 29 -2.26 -4.16 -5.77
C ASP A 29 -2.71 -2.76 -6.22
N HIS A 30 -3.62 -2.14 -5.46
CA HIS A 30 -4.08 -0.78 -5.74
C HIS A 30 -2.94 0.25 -5.69
N LEU A 31 -2.08 0.16 -4.67
CA LEU A 31 -0.95 1.07 -4.51
C LEU A 31 0.13 0.82 -5.57
N THR A 32 0.39 -0.43 -5.94
CA THR A 32 1.31 -0.81 -7.01
C THR A 32 0.87 -0.21 -8.34
N ASP A 33 -0.41 -0.35 -8.69
CA ASP A 33 -0.96 0.22 -9.92
C ASP A 33 -0.84 1.75 -9.96
N ARG A 34 -1.12 2.42 -8.83
CA ARG A 34 -1.16 3.88 -8.75
C ARG A 34 0.20 4.56 -8.59
N LEU A 35 1.15 3.92 -7.91
CA LEU A 35 2.46 4.50 -7.61
C LEU A 35 3.54 4.04 -8.59
N LEU A 36 3.56 2.75 -8.93
CA LEU A 36 4.63 2.14 -9.70
C LEU A 36 4.27 1.99 -11.19
N PHE A 37 2.97 2.00 -11.54
CA PHE A 37 2.47 1.77 -12.90
C PHE A 37 3.04 0.51 -13.58
N ARG A 38 3.46 -0.47 -12.78
CA ARG A 38 4.10 -1.72 -13.22
C ARG A 38 3.81 -2.83 -12.21
N ARG A 39 3.99 -4.08 -12.63
CA ARG A 39 3.87 -5.22 -11.72
C ARG A 39 5.13 -5.37 -10.87
N LEU A 40 4.92 -5.70 -9.60
CA LEU A 40 5.96 -6.21 -8.72
C LEU A 40 6.25 -7.67 -9.06
N GLU A 41 7.46 -8.13 -8.79
CA GLU A 41 7.73 -9.57 -8.75
C GLU A 41 6.91 -10.24 -7.64
N THR A 42 6.60 -11.52 -7.81
CA THR A 42 5.72 -12.27 -6.90
C THR A 42 6.24 -12.24 -5.47
N ASP A 43 7.54 -12.45 -5.26
CA ASP A 43 8.15 -12.53 -3.93
C ASP A 43 8.12 -11.17 -3.19
N ASP A 44 8.38 -10.07 -3.92
CA ASP A 44 8.32 -8.71 -3.37
C ASP A 44 6.88 -8.31 -3.05
N ARG A 45 5.94 -8.70 -3.92
CA ARG A 45 4.51 -8.49 -3.69
C ARG A 45 4.05 -9.23 -2.43
N GLU A 46 4.42 -10.49 -2.27
CA GLU A 46 4.10 -11.28 -1.07
C GLU A 46 4.67 -10.67 0.20
N THR A 47 5.89 -10.14 0.13
CA THR A 47 6.53 -9.43 1.25
C THR A 47 5.72 -8.19 1.67
N LEU A 48 5.26 -7.39 0.71
CA LEU A 48 4.43 -6.21 0.98
C LEU A 48 3.04 -6.59 1.51
N ILE A 49 2.47 -7.70 1.04
CA ILE A 49 1.19 -8.22 1.53
C ILE A 49 1.32 -8.69 2.99
N ALA A 50 2.38 -9.44 3.30
CA ALA A 50 2.67 -9.87 4.67
C ALA A 50 2.87 -8.67 5.61
N PHE A 51 3.57 -7.63 5.14
CA PHE A 51 3.70 -6.37 5.87
C PHE A 51 2.34 -5.68 6.08
N ALA A 52 1.52 -5.59 5.04
CA ALA A 52 0.20 -4.97 5.10
C ALA A 52 -0.76 -5.72 6.05
N ALA A 53 -0.64 -7.05 6.11
CA ALA A 53 -1.44 -7.89 7.00
C ALA A 53 -1.11 -7.70 8.48
N GLN A 54 0.11 -7.27 8.81
CA GLN A 54 0.57 -7.05 10.20
C GLN A 54 0.31 -8.26 11.12
N GLY A 55 0.44 -9.48 10.58
CA GLY A 55 0.18 -10.73 11.32
C GLY A 55 -1.28 -11.18 11.36
N ARG A 56 -2.19 -10.53 10.62
CA ARG A 56 -3.57 -11.03 10.40
C ARG A 56 -3.63 -12.02 9.24
N ALA A 57 -4.76 -12.71 9.11
CA ALA A 57 -5.05 -13.49 7.92
C ALA A 57 -5.09 -12.59 6.69
N LEU A 58 -4.57 -13.08 5.56
CA LEU A 58 -4.47 -12.31 4.31
C LEU A 58 -5.85 -12.03 3.68
N ASP A 59 -6.84 -12.84 4.03
CA ASP A 59 -8.22 -12.74 3.56
C ASP A 59 -9.08 -11.85 4.45
N ASP A 60 -8.58 -11.48 5.65
CA ASP A 60 -9.32 -10.60 6.55
C ASP A 60 -9.25 -9.15 6.05
N PRO A 61 -10.39 -8.45 5.97
CA PRO A 61 -10.41 -7.04 5.61
C PRO A 61 -9.66 -6.20 6.65
N LEU A 62 -8.94 -5.19 6.18
CA LEU A 62 -8.24 -4.25 7.04
C LEU A 62 -9.26 -3.34 7.77
N PRO A 63 -9.12 -3.12 9.09
CA PRO A 63 -10.00 -2.21 9.80
C PRO A 63 -9.90 -0.79 9.23
N ALA A 64 -11.03 -0.14 9.00
CA ALA A 64 -11.08 1.22 8.42
C ALA A 64 -10.19 2.25 9.14
N ARG A 65 -9.98 2.10 10.47
CA ARG A 65 -9.07 2.97 11.24
C ARG A 65 -7.58 2.73 10.96
N GLN A 66 -7.20 1.51 10.60
CA GLN A 66 -5.81 1.13 10.34
C GLN A 66 -5.44 1.25 8.87
N LEU A 67 -6.42 1.09 7.97
CA LEU A 67 -6.25 1.19 6.52
C LEU A 67 -5.41 2.40 6.06
N PRO A 68 -5.65 3.66 6.50
CA PRO A 68 -4.81 4.79 6.07
C PRO A 68 -3.36 4.73 6.59
N LEU A 69 -3.13 4.16 7.78
CA LEU A 69 -1.78 4.00 8.34
C LEU A 69 -1.01 2.90 7.61
N THR A 70 -1.67 1.76 7.38
CA THR A 70 -1.11 0.64 6.61
C THR A 70 -0.81 1.06 5.18
N ALA A 71 -1.75 1.74 4.53
CA ALA A 71 -1.58 2.24 3.17
C ALA A 71 -0.39 3.21 3.06
N ALA A 72 -0.24 4.14 4.02
CA ALA A 72 0.92 5.03 4.06
C ALA A 72 2.25 4.28 4.28
N GLY A 73 2.25 3.24 5.12
CA GLY A 73 3.44 2.39 5.34
C GLY A 73 3.84 1.61 4.11
N VAL A 74 2.89 0.95 3.45
CA VAL A 74 3.11 0.21 2.19
C VAL A 74 3.58 1.15 1.09
N ALA A 75 2.93 2.32 0.93
CA ALA A 75 3.35 3.33 -0.04
C ALA A 75 4.78 3.81 0.23
N ALA A 76 5.15 4.04 1.49
CA ALA A 76 6.52 4.44 1.85
C ALA A 76 7.54 3.36 1.48
N LEU A 77 7.25 2.08 1.71
CA LEU A 77 8.12 0.97 1.31
C LEU A 77 8.26 0.90 -0.21
N MET A 78 7.16 1.04 -0.96
CA MET A 78 7.19 1.06 -2.43
C MET A 78 8.04 2.22 -2.97
N LEU A 79 7.87 3.43 -2.43
CA LEU A 79 8.65 4.60 -2.82
C LEU A 79 10.14 4.49 -2.44
N ALA A 80 10.45 3.75 -1.38
CA ALA A 80 11.83 3.47 -0.97
C ALA A 80 12.45 2.31 -1.76
N SER A 81 11.64 1.48 -2.42
CA SER A 81 12.12 0.31 -3.15
C SER A 81 12.82 0.70 -4.46
N PRO A 82 13.71 -0.17 -4.99
CA PRO A 82 14.30 0.02 -6.32
C PRO A 82 13.23 0.19 -7.42
N TYR A 83 12.03 -0.35 -7.22
CA TYR A 83 10.96 -0.25 -8.20
C TYR A 83 10.55 1.19 -8.53
N PHE A 84 10.71 2.10 -7.58
CA PHE A 84 10.43 3.52 -7.79
C PHE A 84 11.67 4.32 -8.20
N GLN A 85 12.87 3.87 -7.83
CA GLN A 85 14.13 4.57 -8.13
C GLN A 85 14.62 4.35 -9.57
N TRP A 86 14.29 3.20 -10.16
CA TRP A 86 14.56 2.90 -11.56
C TRP A 86 13.44 3.51 -12.43
N GLN A 87 13.47 4.84 -12.58
CA GLN A 87 12.73 5.58 -13.61
C GLN A 87 13.64 5.91 -14.79
#